data_AF-A0A848TTC9-F1
#
_entry.id   AF-A0A848TTC9-F1
#
_cell.length_a   1.000
_cell.length_b   1.000
_cell.length_c   1.000
_cell.angle_alpha   90.00
_cell.angle_beta   90.00
_cell.angle_gamma   90.00
#
_symmetry.space_group_name_H-M   'P 1'
#
loop_
_entity.id
_entity.type
_entity.pdbx_description
1 polymer ?
#
loop_
_entity_poly.entity_id
_entity_poly.type
_entity_poly.pdbx_seq_one_letter_code
_entity_poly.pdbx_strand_id
1 'polypeptide(L)'
;NHLSNITYDYDMRIELQDINISPEQVNERQIIKEKQIKDGFDYVLDNNGNVVKDSLGNDVKIDKFKTVKCNFYQFTQFKTAQVRGLVSFSDLQTKQVLNSYPLSSEFVFEHIYANYDGDKRALENDLVSMLQLAAVPFPTNEQMVYDAGEDLKNRLKGILTRHRFN
;
A
#
# COMPACT_ATOMS: atom_id res chain seq x y z
N ASN A 1 8.43 5.83 39.99
CA ASN A 1 7.85 5.02 41.10
C ASN A 1 8.80 3.89 41.43
N HIS A 2 9.71 4.10 42.39
CA HIS A 2 10.55 3.02 42.92
C HIS A 2 9.80 2.32 44.06
N LEU A 3 9.78 0.99 44.03
CA LEU A 3 9.24 0.21 45.15
C LEU A 3 10.25 0.23 46.30
N SER A 4 9.79 0.48 47.51
CA SER A 4 10.62 0.77 48.69
C SER A 4 11.57 -0.37 49.13
N ASN A 5 11.35 -1.60 48.65
CA ASN A 5 12.16 -2.78 49.00
C ASN A 5 12.88 -3.40 47.79
N ILE A 6 13.06 -2.66 46.70
CA ILE A 6 13.82 -3.10 45.53
C ILE A 6 14.92 -2.09 45.25
N THR A 7 16.17 -2.56 45.26
CA THR A 7 17.31 -1.79 44.77
C THR A 7 17.35 -1.89 43.25
N TYR A 8 17.34 -0.74 42.59
CA TYR A 8 17.42 -0.65 41.13
C TYR A 8 18.84 -0.18 40.77
N ASP A 9 19.51 -0.91 39.88
CA ASP A 9 20.85 -0.55 39.43
C ASP A 9 20.81 0.45 38.25
N TYR A 10 19.78 0.36 37.41
CA TYR A 10 19.65 1.16 36.19
C TYR A 10 18.26 1.82 36.07
N ASP A 11 18.22 2.99 35.44
CA ASP A 11 17.01 3.70 35.01
C ASP A 11 16.96 3.77 33.48
N MET A 12 15.78 3.47 32.93
CA MET A 12 15.50 3.63 31.51
C MET A 12 14.47 4.75 31.34
N ARG A 13 14.85 5.79 30.61
CA ARG A 13 13.99 6.92 30.29
C ARG A 13 13.65 6.92 28.82
N ILE A 14 12.37 7.09 28.52
CA ILE A 14 11.86 7.28 27.16
C ILE A 14 11.35 8.71 27.08
N GLU A 15 11.89 9.48 26.14
CA GLU A 15 11.48 10.85 25.87
C GLU A 15 10.84 10.88 24.50
N LEU A 16 9.52 11.07 24.43
CA LEU A 16 8.85 11.30 23.15
C LEU A 16 9.12 12.75 22.75
N GLN A 17 9.74 12.94 21.60
CA GLN A 17 10.19 14.24 21.09
C GLN A 17 9.10 14.87 20.23
N ASP A 18 8.66 14.14 19.20
CA ASP A 18 7.75 14.66 18.18
C ASP A 18 6.70 13.63 17.80
N ILE A 19 5.50 14.13 17.49
CA ILE A 19 4.45 13.37 16.82
C ILE A 19 4.09 14.14 15.54
N ASN A 20 4.48 13.58 14.40
CA ASN A 20 4.26 14.18 13.09
C ASN A 20 3.13 13.44 12.38
N ILE A 21 2.08 14.14 11.96
CA ILE A 21 0.96 13.56 11.23
C ILE A 21 0.84 14.28 9.90
N SER A 22 0.84 13.55 8.79
CA SER A 22 0.62 14.16 7.48
C SER A 22 -0.87 14.50 7.29
N PRO A 23 -1.18 15.51 6.48
CA PRO A 23 -2.55 15.67 5.99
C PRO A 23 -2.99 14.43 5.21
N GLU A 24 -4.31 14.31 5.06
CA GLU A 24 -4.93 13.35 4.16
C GLU A 24 -4.67 13.75 2.72
N GLN A 25 -4.11 12.84 1.93
CA GLN A 25 -3.77 13.09 0.54
C GLN A 25 -4.47 12.09 -0.37
N VAL A 26 -5.03 12.57 -1.48
CA VAL A 26 -5.57 11.73 -2.55
C VAL A 26 -4.91 12.15 -3.86
N ASN A 27 -4.10 11.27 -4.42
CA ASN A 27 -3.43 11.49 -5.69
C ASN A 27 -4.19 10.74 -6.79
N GLU A 28 -4.55 11.45 -7.86
CA GLU A 28 -5.20 10.87 -9.04
C GLU A 28 -4.19 10.71 -10.19
N ARG A 29 -4.26 9.58 -10.89
CA ARG A 29 -3.50 9.31 -12.11
C ARG A 29 -4.41 8.73 -13.19
N GLN A 30 -4.51 9.42 -14.31
CA GLN A 30 -5.18 8.91 -15.51
C GLN A 30 -4.22 8.06 -16.37
N ILE A 31 -4.70 6.91 -16.83
CA ILE A 31 -4.01 5.99 -17.73
C ILE A 31 -4.95 5.68 -18.88
N ILE A 32 -4.52 5.94 -20.10
CA ILE A 32 -5.29 5.60 -21.30
C ILE A 32 -4.84 4.23 -21.79
N LYS A 33 -5.79 3.31 -21.95
CA LYS A 33 -5.54 1.95 -22.46
C LYS A 33 -6.30 1.72 -23.75
N GLU A 34 -5.62 1.12 -24.72
CA GLU A 34 -6.19 0.74 -26.01
C GLU A 34 -5.81 -0.73 -26.29
N LYS A 35 -6.76 -1.49 -26.83
CA LYS A 35 -6.57 -2.91 -27.15
C LYS A 35 -7.35 -3.29 -28.40
N GLN A 36 -6.74 -4.10 -29.27
CA GLN A 36 -7.49 -4.76 -30.33
C GLN A 36 -8.18 -6.01 -29.77
N ILE A 37 -9.49 -6.08 -29.93
CA ILE A 37 -10.29 -7.24 -29.55
C ILE A 37 -11.00 -7.79 -30.78
N LYS A 38 -11.18 -9.11 -30.83
CA LYS A 38 -11.96 -9.77 -31.86
C LYS A 38 -13.43 -9.32 -31.78
N ASP A 39 -13.95 -8.83 -32.89
CA ASP A 39 -15.30 -8.30 -33.08
C ASP A 39 -16.03 -9.12 -34.15
N GLY A 40 -16.20 -10.40 -33.85
CA GLY A 40 -16.81 -11.36 -34.77
C GLY A 40 -15.86 -11.85 -35.86
N PHE A 41 -16.44 -12.26 -36.98
CA PHE A 41 -15.74 -12.80 -38.13
C PHE A 41 -16.53 -12.47 -39.40
N ASP A 42 -15.82 -12.30 -40.51
CA ASP A 42 -16.40 -12.16 -41.84
C ASP A 42 -16.17 -13.47 -42.64
N TYR A 43 -17.10 -13.78 -43.54
CA TYR A 43 -16.94 -14.92 -44.45
C TYR A 43 -16.10 -14.54 -45.67
N VAL A 44 -15.21 -15.43 -46.08
CA VAL A 44 -14.49 -15.25 -47.35
C VAL A 44 -15.43 -15.62 -48.48
N LEU A 45 -15.63 -14.71 -49.43
CA LEU A 45 -16.45 -14.96 -50.62
C LEU A 45 -15.56 -15.26 -51.83
N ASP A 46 -16.02 -16.17 -52.69
CA ASP A 46 -15.41 -16.42 -54.00
C ASP A 46 -15.83 -15.34 -55.02
N ASN A 47 -15.27 -15.40 -56.23
CA ASN A 47 -15.57 -14.45 -57.31
C ASN A 47 -17.06 -14.43 -57.74
N ASN A 48 -17.84 -15.43 -57.33
CA ASN A 48 -19.27 -15.56 -57.63
C ASN A 48 -20.16 -15.13 -56.45
N GLY A 49 -19.56 -14.70 -55.33
CA GLY A 49 -20.27 -14.29 -54.12
C GLY A 49 -20.69 -15.44 -53.20
N ASN A 50 -20.21 -16.67 -53.42
CA ASN A 50 -20.47 -17.80 -52.52
C ASN A 50 -19.42 -17.87 -51.41
N VAL A 51 -19.80 -18.39 -50.24
CA VAL A 51 -18.87 -18.60 -49.12
C VAL A 51 -17.83 -19.67 -49.50
N VAL A 52 -16.55 -19.30 -49.40
CA VAL A 52 -15.42 -20.20 -49.62
C VAL A 52 -15.41 -21.26 -48.51
N LYS A 53 -15.25 -22.51 -48.92
CA LYS A 53 -15.15 -23.67 -48.03
C LYS A 53 -13.73 -24.23 -48.01
N ASP A 54 -13.31 -24.73 -46.85
CA ASP A 54 -12.03 -25.43 -46.68
C ASP A 54 -12.07 -26.84 -47.32
N SER A 55 -10.94 -27.54 -47.28
CA SER A 55 -10.82 -28.90 -47.82
C SER A 55 -11.69 -29.96 -47.11
N LEU A 56 -12.31 -29.61 -45.98
CA LEU A 56 -13.23 -30.43 -45.20
C LEU A 56 -14.70 -30.00 -45.37
N GLY A 57 -14.96 -28.97 -46.17
CA GLY A 57 -16.30 -28.44 -46.46
C GLY A 57 -16.83 -27.40 -45.46
N ASN A 58 -15.99 -26.89 -44.54
CA ASN A 58 -16.39 -25.86 -43.57
C ASN A 58 -16.18 -24.45 -44.14
N ASP A 59 -17.05 -23.52 -43.76
CA ASP A 59 -16.95 -22.12 -44.17
C ASP A 59 -15.69 -21.44 -43.63
N VAL A 60 -14.92 -20.80 -44.51
CA VAL A 60 -13.71 -20.05 -44.15
C VAL A 60 -14.11 -18.69 -43.55
N LYS A 61 -13.65 -18.45 -42.32
CA LYS A 61 -13.92 -17.24 -41.53
C LYS A 61 -12.63 -16.46 -41.33
N ILE A 62 -12.68 -15.14 -41.52
CA ILE A 62 -11.61 -14.22 -41.18
C ILE A 62 -12.01 -13.45 -39.93
N ASP A 63 -11.15 -13.49 -38.91
CA ASP A 63 -11.36 -12.76 -37.68
C ASP A 63 -11.32 -11.26 -37.91
N LYS A 64 -12.39 -10.57 -37.49
CA LYS A 64 -12.46 -9.12 -37.52
C LYS A 64 -11.99 -8.59 -36.18
N PHE A 65 -11.15 -7.56 -36.19
CA PHE A 65 -10.69 -6.90 -34.96
C PHE A 65 -11.19 -5.46 -34.92
N LYS A 66 -11.53 -4.99 -33.72
CA LYS A 66 -11.75 -3.57 -33.45
C LYS A 66 -10.85 -3.09 -32.33
N THR A 67 -10.42 -1.84 -32.41
CA THR A 67 -9.72 -1.17 -31.31
C THR A 67 -10.74 -0.65 -30.31
N VAL A 68 -10.59 -1.08 -29.06
CA VAL A 68 -11.35 -0.56 -27.92
C VAL A 68 -10.44 0.29 -27.04
N LYS A 69 -11.03 1.32 -26.41
CA LYS A 69 -10.33 2.29 -25.58
C LYS A 69 -11.00 2.40 -24.22
N CYS A 70 -10.18 2.60 -23.20
CA CYS A 70 -10.62 2.86 -21.84
C CYS A 70 -9.72 3.89 -21.16
N ASN A 71 -10.35 4.87 -20.51
CA ASN A 71 -9.71 5.79 -19.59
C ASN A 71 -9.78 5.15 -18.20
N PHE A 72 -8.64 4.85 -17.60
CA PHE A 72 -8.52 4.31 -16.25
C PHE A 72 -8.03 5.41 -15.32
N TYR A 73 -8.70 5.64 -14.20
CA TYR A 73 -8.23 6.60 -13.20
C TYR A 73 -7.94 5.85 -11.90
N GLN A 74 -6.68 5.95 -11.49
CA GLN A 74 -6.19 5.39 -10.24
C GLN A 74 -6.13 6.49 -9.19
N PHE A 75 -6.60 6.17 -7.99
CA PHE A 75 -6.53 7.04 -6.83
C PHE A 75 -5.69 6.37 -5.75
N THR A 76 -4.74 7.10 -5.20
CA THR A 76 -3.94 6.66 -4.04
C THR A 76 -4.27 7.58 -2.87
N GLN A 77 -4.92 7.02 -1.85
CA GLN A 77 -5.12 7.67 -0.55
C GLN A 77 -3.88 7.43 0.30
N PHE A 78 -3.30 8.49 0.85
CA PHE A 78 -2.07 8.43 1.63
C PHE A 78 -2.18 9.29 2.90
N LYS A 79 -1.77 8.73 4.03
CA LYS A 79 -1.65 9.43 5.32
C LYS A 79 -0.60 8.74 6.18
N THR A 80 0.18 9.50 6.94
CA THR A 80 1.22 8.97 7.83
C THR A 80 1.11 9.57 9.23
N ALA A 81 1.50 8.79 10.24
CA ALA A 81 1.72 9.27 11.58
C ALA A 81 3.04 8.71 12.11
N GLN A 82 3.95 9.58 12.51
CA GLN A 82 5.27 9.22 12.99
C GLN A 82 5.45 9.71 14.42
N VAL A 83 5.87 8.80 15.28
CA VAL A 83 6.24 9.08 16.67
C VAL A 83 7.76 8.94 16.80
N ARG A 84 8.42 10.01 17.23
CA ARG A 84 9.87 10.04 17.49
C ARG A 84 10.13 10.20 18.98
N GLY A 85 11.19 9.56 19.43
CA GLY A 85 11.67 9.70 20.78
C GLY A 85 13.13 9.25 20.94
N LEU A 86 13.59 9.33 22.16
CA LEU A 86 14.92 8.94 22.59
C LEU A 86 14.80 8.03 23.80
N VAL A 87 15.51 6.90 23.78
CA VAL A 87 15.64 6.03 24.94
C VAL A 87 17.03 6.23 25.51
N SER A 88 17.12 6.53 26.80
CA SER A 88 18.38 6.62 27.51
C SER A 88 18.41 5.65 28.69
N PHE A 89 19.58 5.08 28.93
CA PHE A 89 19.87 4.23 30.08
C PHE A 89 20.86 4.96 30.98
N SER A 90 20.58 5.02 32.27
CA SER A 90 21.48 5.59 33.27
C SER A 90 21.72 4.64 34.42
N ASP A 91 22.93 4.66 34.95
CA ASP A 91 23.29 3.95 36.17
C ASP A 91 22.85 4.79 37.37
N LEU A 92 22.05 4.20 38.27
CA LEU A 92 21.47 4.91 39.40
C LEU A 92 22.47 5.14 40.54
N GLN A 93 23.55 4.37 40.61
CA GLN A 93 24.60 4.52 41.62
C GLN A 93 25.52 5.69 41.28
N THR A 94 25.97 5.76 40.03
CA THR A 94 26.90 6.78 39.53
C THR A 94 26.20 8.02 38.97
N LYS A 95 24.89 7.92 38.69
CA LYS A 95 24.06 8.94 38.01
C LYS A 95 24.54 9.28 36.60
N GLN A 96 25.29 8.38 35.95
CA GLN A 96 25.80 8.59 34.60
C GLN A 96 24.85 7.99 33.56
N VAL A 97 24.64 8.71 32.46
CA VAL A 97 23.98 8.15 31.27
C VAL A 97 24.96 7.21 30.60
N LEU A 98 24.60 5.93 30.51
CA LEU A 98 25.41 4.89 29.90
C LEU A 98 25.33 4.98 28.39
N ASN A 99 24.11 5.04 27.84
CA ASN A 99 23.84 5.05 26.41
C ASN A 99 22.49 5.69 26.10
N SER A 100 22.37 6.26 24.90
CA SER A 100 21.12 6.77 24.35
C SER A 100 20.92 6.33 22.90
N TYR A 101 19.70 5.95 22.55
CA TYR A 101 19.34 5.48 21.22
C TYR A 101 18.10 6.21 20.71
N PRO A 102 18.13 6.75 19.48
CA PRO A 102 16.92 7.29 18.87
C PRO A 102 15.92 6.15 18.65
N LEU A 103 14.66 6.43 18.91
CA LEU A 103 13.56 5.49 18.77
C LEU A 103 12.47 6.16 17.96
N SER A 104 12.19 5.64 16.76
CA SER A 104 11.11 6.15 15.92
C SER A 104 10.26 5.01 15.40
N SER A 105 8.98 5.33 15.20
CA SER A 105 7.98 4.47 14.59
C SER A 105 7.08 5.29 13.70
N GLU A 106 6.61 4.69 12.62
CA GLU A 106 5.74 5.33 11.64
C GLU A 106 4.64 4.37 11.22
N PHE A 107 3.41 4.84 11.26
CA PHE A 107 2.26 4.19 10.68
C PHE A 107 1.97 4.83 9.32
N VAL A 108 1.91 4.02 8.27
CA VAL A 108 1.61 4.44 6.90
C VAL A 108 0.27 3.85 6.49
N PHE A 109 -0.69 4.72 6.24
CA PHE A 109 -1.93 4.36 5.56
C PHE A 109 -1.77 4.64 4.07
N GLU A 110 -1.85 3.59 3.26
CA GLU A 110 -1.91 3.66 1.82
C GLU A 110 -3.07 2.79 1.32
N HIS A 111 -3.97 3.38 0.54
CA HIS A 111 -5.07 2.65 -0.10
C HIS A 111 -5.20 3.06 -1.55
N ILE A 112 -5.20 2.07 -2.44
CA ILE A 112 -5.27 2.28 -3.89
C ILE A 112 -6.61 1.75 -4.38
N TYR A 113 -7.34 2.58 -5.12
CA TYR A 113 -8.57 2.20 -5.79
C TYR A 113 -8.62 2.82 -7.18
N ALA A 114 -9.56 2.38 -8.02
CA ALA A 114 -9.67 2.89 -9.38
C ALA A 114 -11.12 2.95 -9.87
N ASN A 115 -11.35 3.82 -10.84
CA ASN A 115 -12.54 3.82 -11.67
C ASN A 115 -12.13 3.82 -13.16
N TYR A 116 -13.12 3.69 -14.03
CA TYR A 116 -12.87 3.67 -15.48
C TYR A 116 -14.02 4.30 -16.25
N ASP A 117 -13.69 4.77 -17.45
CA ASP A 117 -14.61 5.24 -18.47
C ASP A 117 -14.25 4.58 -19.82
N GLY A 118 -15.25 4.16 -20.59
CA GLY A 118 -15.08 3.41 -21.83
C GLY A 118 -15.10 1.88 -21.68
N ASP A 119 -14.42 1.17 -22.59
CA ASP A 119 -14.54 -0.29 -22.71
C ASP A 119 -13.53 -1.03 -21.81
N LYS A 120 -14.03 -1.58 -20.70
CA LYS A 120 -13.24 -2.36 -19.72
C LYS A 120 -12.40 -3.48 -20.35
N ARG A 121 -12.77 -4.02 -21.51
CA ARG A 121 -12.00 -5.07 -22.22
C ARG A 121 -10.64 -4.56 -22.70
N ALA A 122 -10.44 -3.24 -22.76
CA ALA A 122 -9.15 -2.63 -23.04
C ALA A 122 -8.17 -2.73 -21.86
N LEU A 123 -8.64 -3.01 -20.64
CA LEU A 123 -7.82 -3.11 -19.44
C LEU A 123 -7.17 -4.48 -19.27
N GLU A 124 -6.04 -4.50 -18.58
CA GLU A 124 -5.34 -5.71 -18.13
C GLU A 124 -5.94 -6.22 -16.81
N ASN A 125 -5.70 -7.50 -16.47
CA ASN A 125 -6.35 -8.16 -15.33
C ASN A 125 -6.01 -7.52 -13.98
N ASP A 126 -4.78 -7.02 -13.83
CA ASP A 126 -4.30 -6.28 -12.66
C ASP A 126 -5.09 -4.98 -12.46
N LEU A 127 -5.30 -4.20 -13.53
CA LEU A 127 -6.11 -2.98 -13.50
C LEU A 127 -7.57 -3.28 -13.20
N VAL A 128 -8.11 -4.36 -13.74
CA VAL A 128 -9.48 -4.81 -13.48
C VAL A 128 -9.69 -5.16 -12.01
N SER A 129 -8.68 -5.72 -11.33
CA SER A 129 -8.77 -6.04 -9.91
C SER A 129 -8.92 -4.78 -9.04
N MET A 130 -8.25 -3.68 -9.40
CA MET A 130 -8.33 -2.40 -8.68
C MET A 130 -9.71 -1.74 -8.79
N LEU A 131 -10.49 -2.04 -9.84
CA LEU A 131 -11.85 -1.53 -10.03
C LEU A 131 -12.88 -2.13 -9.05
N GLN A 132 -12.51 -3.18 -8.31
CA GLN A 132 -13.36 -3.79 -7.29
C GLN A 132 -13.24 -3.07 -5.93
N LEU A 133 -12.25 -2.17 -5.81
CA LEU A 133 -11.99 -1.39 -4.60
C LEU A 133 -12.68 -0.03 -4.70
N ALA A 134 -13.11 0.49 -3.57
CA ALA A 134 -13.65 1.83 -3.43
C ALA A 134 -12.79 2.66 -2.47
N ALA A 135 -12.97 3.98 -2.48
CA ALA A 135 -12.40 4.85 -1.47
C ALA A 135 -12.85 4.38 -0.07
N VAL A 136 -11.91 4.39 0.88
CA VAL A 136 -12.17 4.08 2.28
C VAL A 136 -11.90 5.32 3.14
N PRO A 137 -12.57 5.47 4.30
CA PRO A 137 -12.26 6.57 5.21
C PRO A 137 -10.81 6.48 5.67
N PHE A 138 -10.16 7.64 5.78
CA PHE A 138 -8.84 7.71 6.39
C PHE A 138 -8.91 7.30 7.87
N PRO A 139 -7.87 6.65 8.41
CA PRO A 139 -7.77 6.40 9.83
C PRO A 139 -7.67 7.72 10.61
N THR A 140 -8.17 7.69 11.85
CA THR A 140 -8.08 8.85 12.75
C THR A 140 -6.63 9.07 13.18
N ASN A 141 -6.30 10.32 13.50
CA ASN A 141 -4.96 10.70 13.94
C ASN A 141 -4.57 9.93 15.20
N GLU A 142 -5.49 9.78 16.14
CA GLU A 142 -5.28 9.12 17.42
C GLU A 142 -4.99 7.64 17.24
N GLN A 143 -5.70 6.97 16.33
CA GLN A 143 -5.49 5.54 16.06
C GLN A 143 -4.11 5.31 15.44
N MET A 144 -3.72 6.12 14.45
CA MET A 144 -2.41 5.98 13.82
C MET A 144 -1.25 6.25 14.80
N VAL A 145 -1.41 7.24 15.70
CA VAL A 145 -0.44 7.53 16.75
C VAL A 145 -0.36 6.38 17.76
N TYR A 146 -1.50 5.80 18.14
CA TYR A 146 -1.56 4.64 19.02
C TYR A 146 -0.83 3.44 18.40
N ASP A 147 -1.10 3.12 17.14
CA ASP A 147 -0.48 2.00 16.44
C ASP A 147 1.04 2.20 16.27
N ALA A 148 1.48 3.42 15.94
CA ALA A 148 2.89 3.77 15.93
C ALA A 148 3.53 3.63 17.32
N GLY A 149 2.82 4.02 18.38
CA GLY A 149 3.25 3.88 19.77
C GLY A 149 3.37 2.42 20.24
N GLU A 150 2.45 1.53 19.85
CA GLU A 150 2.55 0.11 20.17
C GLU A 150 3.72 -0.56 19.44
N ASP A 151 4.02 -0.18 18.19
CA ASP A 151 5.24 -0.63 17.50
C ASP A 151 6.51 -0.13 18.22
N LEU A 152 6.51 1.14 18.66
CA LEU A 152 7.61 1.74 19.40
C LEU A 152 7.92 0.97 20.71
N LYS A 153 6.87 0.59 21.44
CA LYS A 153 6.95 -0.27 22.63
C LYS A 153 7.49 -1.67 22.30
N ASN A 154 7.08 -2.27 21.18
CA ASN A 154 7.60 -3.57 20.75
C ASN A 154 9.09 -3.51 20.38
N ARG A 155 9.52 -2.45 19.68
CA ARG A 155 10.94 -2.19 19.40
C ARG A 155 11.74 -2.05 20.69
N LEU A 156 11.22 -1.31 21.67
CA LEU A 156 11.86 -1.15 22.96
C LEU A 156 12.04 -2.48 23.70
N LYS A 157 11.00 -3.33 23.73
CA LYS A 157 11.11 -4.69 24.30
C LYS A 157 12.24 -5.47 23.62
N GLY A 158 12.35 -5.37 22.30
CA GLY A 158 13.44 -5.97 21.54
C GLY A 158 14.83 -5.47 21.98
N ILE A 159 15.00 -4.16 22.17
CA ILE A 159 16.25 -3.56 22.68
C ILE A 159 16.58 -4.11 24.07
N LEU A 160 15.61 -4.12 24.99
CA LEU A 160 15.78 -4.61 26.36
C LEU A 160 16.20 -6.08 26.41
N THR A 161 15.65 -6.95 25.55
CA THR A 161 16.04 -8.37 25.51
C THR A 161 17.45 -8.60 25.00
N ARG A 162 17.99 -7.69 24.17
CA ARG A 162 19.33 -7.81 23.58
C ARG A 162 20.42 -7.18 24.45
N HIS A 163 20.09 -6.12 25.18
CA HIS A 163 21.01 -5.51 26.14
C HIS A 163 21.01 -6.31 27.44
N ARG A 164 22.06 -7.13 27.61
CA ARG A 164 22.43 -7.65 28.93
C ARG A 164 23.14 -6.53 29.68
N PHE A 165 22.45 -5.97 30.67
CA PHE A 165 23.10 -5.19 31.73
C PHE A 165 23.88 -6.21 32.57
N ASN A 166 25.21 -6.15 32.49
CA ASN A 166 26.12 -6.97 33.30
C ASN A 166 26.60 -6.14 34.49
#